data_AF-A0AAV8VGN5-F1
#
_entry.id   AF-A0AAV8VGN5-F1
#
_cell.length_a   1.000
_cell.length_b   1.000
_cell.length_c   1.000
_cell.angle_alpha   90.00
_cell.angle_beta   90.00
_cell.angle_gamma   90.00
#
_symmetry.space_group_name_H-M   'P 1'
#
loop_
_entity.id
_entity.type
_entity.pdbx_description
1 polymer ?
#
loop_
_entity_poly.entity_id
_entity_poly.type
_entity_poly.pdbx_seq_one_letter_code
_entity_poly.pdbx_strand_id
1 'polypeptide(L)'
;AIRESYGDNAIGYVELKREGPICVVQARICPEHKVRSKAYSVIVETNEEEERVTDIKCNDCAAAAGGCKHALAFLMWLHRRSEDPAPTEVTSYWQKPRMSGIGSSVKFVTVSDFRATKHVNTLSVNLPDNNSFFEELLGSAKKAKIDSQISKYNFETQLNEFDRLSIHKLLHQFKNNVGLTYRNSMQFSTHEMSHEVIKQAESRTRNQSTSSLWHELRYGRITASKIYEAAHCQTVEGALIDSVIYVVMRRE
;
A
#
# COMPACT_ATOMS: atom_id res chain seq x y z
N ALA A 1 37.67 -4.17 0.90
CA ALA A 1 36.29 -3.82 1.28
C ALA A 1 35.73 -2.85 0.26
N ILE A 2 35.06 -3.39 -0.77
CA ILE A 2 34.41 -2.58 -1.82
C ILE A 2 33.16 -1.99 -1.17
N ARG A 3 33.08 -0.66 -1.08
CA ARG A 3 31.95 0.04 -0.46
C ARG A 3 30.72 -0.09 -1.37
N GLU A 4 29.93 -1.14 -1.18
CA GLU A 4 28.66 -1.34 -1.90
C GLU A 4 27.70 -0.14 -1.80
N SER A 5 27.88 0.74 -0.80
CA SER A 5 27.05 1.93 -0.58
C SER A 5 27.65 3.26 -1.09
N TYR A 6 28.81 3.27 -1.76
CA TYR A 6 29.39 4.55 -2.20
C TYR A 6 28.52 5.24 -3.25
N GLY A 7 27.99 4.48 -4.22
CA GLY A 7 27.18 5.04 -5.31
C GLY A 7 25.95 5.79 -4.82
N ASP A 8 25.26 5.25 -3.81
CA ASP A 8 24.03 5.85 -3.26
C ASP A 8 24.33 7.05 -2.35
N ASN A 9 25.39 6.96 -1.55
CA ASN A 9 25.81 8.05 -0.67
C ASN A 9 26.50 9.21 -1.42
N ALA A 10 26.98 8.97 -2.64
CA ALA A 10 27.60 9.99 -3.47
C ALA A 10 26.58 10.91 -4.16
N ILE A 11 25.31 10.52 -4.22
CA ILE A 11 24.25 11.30 -4.87
C ILE A 11 23.59 12.19 -3.82
N GLY A 12 23.67 13.50 -4.06
CA GLY A 12 23.06 14.52 -3.22
C GLY A 12 21.64 14.83 -3.65
N TYR A 13 21.28 16.12 -3.64
CA TYR A 13 19.97 16.58 -4.07
C TYR A 13 19.68 16.19 -5.52
N VAL A 14 18.47 15.68 -5.73
CA VAL A 14 17.92 15.29 -7.02
C VAL A 14 16.67 16.13 -7.27
N GLU A 15 16.61 16.73 -8.44
CA GLU A 15 15.48 17.51 -8.93
C GLU A 15 14.89 16.82 -10.16
N LEU A 16 13.58 16.81 -10.26
CA LEU A 16 12.83 16.18 -11.35
C LEU A 16 11.86 17.19 -11.94
N LYS A 17 11.87 17.29 -13.26
CA LYS A 17 10.99 18.16 -14.04
C LYS A 17 10.33 17.34 -15.13
N ARG A 18 9.00 17.39 -15.21
CA ARG A 18 8.21 16.76 -16.28
C ARG A 18 7.63 17.84 -17.18
N GLU A 19 7.91 17.74 -18.47
CA GLU A 19 7.38 18.63 -19.51
C GLU A 19 6.78 17.77 -20.64
N GLY A 20 5.49 17.46 -20.52
CA GLY A 20 4.81 16.54 -21.44
C GLY A 20 5.38 15.12 -21.34
N PRO A 21 5.80 14.50 -22.46
CA PRO A 21 6.38 13.15 -22.45
C PRO A 21 7.85 13.11 -22.01
N ILE A 22 8.50 14.27 -21.87
CA ILE A 22 9.92 14.36 -21.50
C ILE A 22 10.06 14.57 -20.00
N CYS A 23 10.83 13.69 -19.37
CA CYS A 23 11.20 13.75 -17.96
C CYS A 23 12.70 14.05 -17.85
N VAL A 24 13.02 15.18 -17.23
CA VAL A 24 14.40 15.61 -16.99
C VAL A 24 14.72 15.46 -15.51
N VAL A 25 15.74 14.65 -15.21
CA VAL A 25 16.21 14.40 -13.85
C VAL A 25 17.63 14.93 -13.71
N GLN A 26 17.85 15.80 -12.73
CA GLN A 26 19.14 16.41 -12.45
C GLN A 26 19.60 16.07 -11.03
N ALA A 27 20.88 15.75 -10.86
CA ALA A 27 21.45 15.48 -9.54
C ALA A 27 22.86 16.03 -9.37
N ARG A 28 23.25 16.24 -8.10
CA ARG A 28 24.62 16.56 -7.70
C ARG A 28 25.36 15.33 -7.21
N ILE A 29 26.56 15.08 -7.72
CA ILE A 29 27.33 13.86 -7.45
C ILE A 29 28.70 14.21 -6.88
N CYS A 30 28.99 13.62 -5.72
CA CYS A 30 30.27 13.74 -5.04
C CYS A 30 31.33 12.85 -5.71
N PRO A 31 32.51 13.40 -6.04
CA PRO A 31 33.58 12.62 -6.65
C PRO A 31 34.25 11.65 -5.70
N GLU A 32 34.49 10.44 -6.19
CA GLU A 32 35.07 9.32 -5.44
C GLU A 32 36.44 9.63 -4.83
N HIS A 33 37.36 10.17 -5.64
CA HIS A 33 38.74 10.37 -5.23
C HIS A 33 38.99 11.72 -4.53
N LYS A 34 38.02 12.65 -4.51
CA LYS A 34 38.16 13.99 -3.94
C LYS A 34 36.87 14.46 -3.28
N VAL A 35 36.38 13.72 -2.29
CA VAL A 35 35.06 13.93 -1.64
C VAL A 35 34.83 15.37 -1.12
N ARG A 36 35.87 16.16 -0.86
CA ARG A 36 35.77 17.58 -0.44
C ARG A 36 35.72 18.60 -1.59
N SER A 37 35.88 18.17 -2.83
CA SER A 37 35.85 19.03 -4.01
C SER A 37 34.42 19.31 -4.50
N LYS A 38 34.26 20.27 -5.41
CA LYS A 38 32.96 20.64 -5.99
C LYS A 38 32.26 19.41 -6.57
N ALA A 39 31.00 19.20 -6.17
CA ALA A 39 30.16 18.14 -6.73
C ALA A 39 29.81 18.45 -8.19
N TYR A 40 29.81 17.39 -9.03
CA TYR A 40 29.43 17.45 -10.43
C TYR A 40 27.91 17.47 -10.59
N SER A 41 27.40 18.09 -11.64
CA SER A 41 25.97 18.06 -11.96
C SER A 41 25.74 17.11 -13.13
N VAL A 42 24.86 16.13 -12.95
CA VAL A 42 24.48 15.21 -14.03
C VAL A 42 23.00 15.40 -14.34
N ILE A 43 22.67 15.42 -15.62
CA ILE A 43 21.31 15.55 -16.15
C ILE A 43 21.02 14.32 -17.01
N VAL A 44 19.89 13.68 -16.76
CA VAL A 44 19.35 12.57 -17.54
C VAL A 44 18.03 13.03 -18.13
N GLU A 45 17.86 12.83 -19.43
CA GLU A 45 16.63 13.08 -20.14
C GLU A 45 16.02 11.75 -20.57
N THR A 46 14.76 11.53 -20.24
CA THR A 46 14.03 10.30 -20.49
C THR A 46 12.71 10.63 -21.16
N ASN A 47 12.37 9.91 -22.22
CA ASN A 47 11.04 9.94 -22.81
C ASN A 47 10.20 8.86 -22.12
N GLU A 48 9.18 9.28 -21.36
CA GLU A 48 8.30 8.38 -20.60
C GLU A 48 7.33 7.62 -21.54
N GLU A 49 6.97 8.14 -22.72
CA GLU A 49 6.08 7.44 -23.68
C GLU A 49 6.82 6.33 -24.47
N GLU A 50 8.08 6.57 -24.83
CA GLU A 50 8.91 5.58 -25.53
C GLU A 50 9.67 4.63 -24.60
N GLU A 51 9.52 4.82 -23.27
CA GLU A 51 10.24 4.08 -22.22
C GLU A 51 11.77 4.07 -22.43
N ARG A 52 12.33 5.19 -22.90
CA ARG A 52 13.74 5.27 -23.32
C ARG A 52 14.47 6.50 -22.78
N VAL A 53 15.68 6.27 -22.28
CA VAL A 53 16.63 7.36 -21.96
C VAL A 53 17.14 7.96 -23.25
N THR A 54 16.87 9.24 -23.49
CA THR A 54 17.26 9.95 -24.71
C THR A 54 18.69 10.46 -24.62
N ASP A 55 19.09 11.00 -23.46
CA ASP A 55 20.40 11.60 -23.28
C ASP A 55 20.87 11.60 -21.83
N ILE A 56 22.19 11.64 -21.64
CA ILE A 56 22.84 11.78 -20.33
C ILE A 56 24.05 12.70 -20.41
N LYS A 57 24.02 13.80 -19.65
CA LYS A 57 25.07 14.83 -19.64
C LYS A 57 25.64 15.00 -18.26
N CYS A 58 26.97 14.95 -18.14
CA CYS A 58 27.67 15.35 -16.93
C CYS A 58 28.32 16.72 -17.15
N ASN A 59 27.85 17.72 -16.44
CA ASN A 59 28.41 19.07 -16.47
C ASN A 59 29.68 19.13 -15.60
N ASP A 60 30.64 19.94 -16.06
CA ASP A 60 31.93 20.20 -15.40
C ASP A 60 32.89 18.98 -15.30
N CYS A 61 32.62 17.86 -15.97
CA CYS A 61 33.52 16.70 -15.95
C CYS A 61 34.42 16.64 -17.20
N ALA A 62 35.72 16.38 -17.02
CA ALA A 62 36.67 16.23 -18.12
C ALA A 62 36.32 15.08 -19.10
N ALA A 63 35.56 14.09 -18.64
CA ALA A 63 35.10 12.95 -19.44
C ALA A 63 33.61 13.07 -19.84
N ALA A 64 33.05 14.28 -19.85
CA ALA A 64 31.63 14.52 -20.14
C ALA A 64 31.18 14.01 -21.53
N ALA A 65 32.09 13.99 -22.50
CA ALA A 65 31.77 13.65 -23.90
C ALA A 65 31.65 12.14 -24.20
N GLY A 66 31.93 11.24 -23.25
CA GLY A 66 32.02 9.81 -23.61
C GLY A 66 32.15 8.80 -22.47
N GLY A 67 31.31 8.89 -21.44
CA GLY A 67 31.21 7.82 -20.43
C GLY A 67 31.94 8.11 -19.12
N CYS A 68 31.71 9.28 -18.52
CA CYS A 68 32.20 9.54 -17.18
C CYS A 68 31.52 8.65 -16.12
N LYS A 69 32.25 8.33 -15.05
CA LYS A 69 31.74 7.50 -13.94
C LYS A 69 30.50 8.12 -13.27
N HIS A 70 30.39 9.44 -13.25
CA HIS A 70 29.27 10.16 -12.62
C HIS A 70 27.96 9.92 -13.38
N ALA A 71 27.99 10.00 -14.72
CA ALA A 71 26.84 9.72 -15.57
C ALA A 71 26.37 8.28 -15.38
N LEU A 72 27.29 7.31 -15.47
CA LEU A 72 26.93 5.90 -15.29
C LEU A 72 26.41 5.60 -13.89
N ALA A 73 27.04 6.14 -12.85
CA ALA A 73 26.59 5.96 -11.46
C ALA A 73 25.17 6.52 -11.26
N PHE A 74 24.87 7.69 -11.86
CA PHE A 74 23.55 8.29 -11.75
C PHE A 74 22.48 7.51 -12.51
N LEU A 75 22.79 7.04 -13.71
CA LEU A 75 21.88 6.22 -14.50
C LEU A 75 21.53 4.91 -13.78
N MET A 76 22.53 4.22 -13.23
CA MET A 76 22.33 2.99 -12.47
C MET A 76 21.60 3.23 -11.14
N TRP A 77 21.78 4.40 -10.53
CA TRP A 77 20.99 4.81 -9.38
C TRP A 77 19.53 5.06 -9.76
N LEU A 78 19.28 5.78 -10.86
CA LEU A 78 17.94 6.08 -11.34
C LEU A 78 17.16 4.79 -11.66
N HIS A 79 17.82 3.83 -12.32
CA HIS A 79 17.26 2.51 -12.59
C HIS A 79 16.88 1.76 -11.29
N ARG A 80 17.77 1.72 -10.30
CA ARG A 80 17.45 1.09 -9.01
C ARG A 80 16.30 1.80 -8.29
N ARG A 81 16.22 3.13 -8.38
CA ARG A 81 15.13 3.93 -7.79
C ARG A 81 13.81 3.79 -8.53
N SER A 82 13.82 3.47 -9.83
CA SER A 82 12.58 3.15 -10.55
C SER A 82 12.06 1.75 -10.22
N GLU A 83 12.93 0.85 -9.75
CA GLU A 83 12.54 -0.48 -9.26
C GLU A 83 12.16 -0.48 -7.77
N ASP A 84 12.49 0.59 -7.02
CA ASP A 84 12.01 0.75 -5.66
C ASP A 84 10.47 0.86 -5.69
N PRO A 85 9.74 0.04 -4.89
CA PRO A 85 8.29 0.18 -4.80
C PRO A 85 7.97 1.60 -4.36
N ALA A 86 6.89 2.18 -4.93
CA ALA A 86 6.55 3.56 -4.62
C ALA A 86 6.45 3.74 -3.09
N PRO A 87 6.77 4.92 -2.52
CA PRO A 87 6.66 5.15 -1.07
C PRO A 87 5.24 4.90 -0.50
N THR A 88 4.25 4.79 -1.39
CA THR A 88 2.85 4.46 -1.12
C THR A 88 2.48 3.01 -1.45
N GLU A 89 3.34 2.26 -2.13
CA GLU A 89 3.17 0.86 -2.47
C GLU A 89 3.63 0.02 -1.28
N VAL A 90 2.63 -0.43 -0.50
CA VAL A 90 2.89 -1.30 0.64
C VAL A 90 3.38 -2.64 0.10
N THR A 91 4.65 -2.95 0.32
CA THR A 91 5.19 -4.30 0.12
C THR A 91 4.30 -5.30 0.84
N SER A 92 3.68 -6.20 0.07
CA SER A 92 2.88 -7.31 0.59
C SER A 92 3.62 -7.99 1.75
N TYR A 93 3.00 -8.01 2.93
CA TYR A 93 3.54 -8.59 4.17
C TYR A 93 3.80 -10.11 4.07
N TRP A 94 3.31 -10.74 3.00
CA TRP A 94 3.51 -12.15 2.68
C TRP A 94 4.66 -12.35 1.69
N GLN A 95 5.82 -11.75 1.93
CA GLN A 95 7.02 -12.22 1.24
C GLN A 95 7.47 -13.54 1.88
N LYS A 96 7.68 -14.56 1.04
CA LYS A 96 8.46 -15.74 1.47
C LYS A 96 9.78 -15.23 2.06
N PRO A 97 10.19 -15.69 3.27
CA PRO A 97 11.45 -15.27 3.86
C PRO A 97 12.57 -15.45 2.84
N ARG A 98 13.47 -14.47 2.66
CA ARG A 98 14.60 -14.58 1.69
C ARG A 98 15.45 -15.85 1.89
N MET A 99 15.48 -16.37 3.12
CA MET A 99 16.17 -17.60 3.50
C MET A 99 15.41 -18.88 3.13
N SER A 100 14.12 -18.82 2.77
CA SER A 100 13.31 -20.02 2.48
C SER A 100 13.74 -20.77 1.21
N GLY A 101 14.60 -20.17 0.38
CA GLY A 101 15.17 -20.79 -0.82
C GLY A 101 16.61 -21.29 -0.65
N ILE A 102 17.24 -21.06 0.49
CA ILE A 102 18.62 -21.51 0.72
C ILE A 102 18.59 -22.95 1.23
N GLY A 103 18.88 -23.89 0.33
CA GLY A 103 19.05 -25.32 0.66
C GLY A 103 17.94 -26.26 0.19
N SER A 104 16.83 -25.77 -0.36
CA SER A 104 15.82 -26.64 -0.96
C SER A 104 16.10 -26.84 -2.45
N SER A 105 16.48 -28.06 -2.86
CA SER A 105 16.64 -28.46 -4.27
C SER A 105 15.30 -28.63 -5.03
N VAL A 106 14.18 -28.28 -4.40
CA VAL A 106 12.84 -28.48 -4.96
C VAL A 106 12.49 -27.30 -5.86
N LYS A 107 12.70 -27.47 -7.18
CA LYS A 107 12.40 -26.43 -8.17
C LYS A 107 10.91 -26.25 -8.45
N PHE A 108 10.09 -27.29 -8.23
CA PHE A 108 8.63 -27.23 -8.42
C PHE A 108 7.95 -28.20 -7.43
N VAL A 109 6.80 -27.82 -6.88
CA VAL A 109 5.92 -28.72 -6.12
C VAL A 109 4.96 -29.37 -7.11
N THR A 110 4.93 -30.70 -7.16
CA THR A 110 4.05 -31.45 -8.06
C THR A 110 2.70 -31.71 -7.40
N VAL A 111 1.63 -31.89 -8.19
CA VAL A 111 0.29 -32.20 -7.65
C VAL A 111 0.28 -33.48 -6.81
N SER A 112 1.20 -34.40 -7.08
CA SER A 112 1.44 -35.62 -6.28
C SER A 112 1.92 -35.34 -4.86
N ASP A 113 2.60 -34.22 -4.60
CA ASP A 113 3.08 -33.84 -3.26
C ASP A 113 1.95 -33.32 -2.36
N PHE A 114 0.81 -32.92 -2.95
CA PHE A 114 -0.42 -32.60 -2.23
C PHE A 114 -1.24 -33.84 -1.86
N ARG A 115 -0.85 -35.03 -2.33
CA ARG A 115 -1.56 -36.27 -2.03
C ARG A 115 -1.08 -36.79 -0.67
N ALA A 116 -1.89 -36.61 0.37
CA ALA A 116 -1.65 -37.17 1.69
C ALA A 116 -1.62 -38.70 1.62
N THR A 117 -0.45 -39.26 1.32
CA THR A 117 -0.22 -40.70 1.30
C THR A 117 0.55 -41.09 2.54
N LYS A 118 -0.15 -41.05 3.67
CA LYS A 118 0.14 -41.96 4.78
C LYS A 118 -1.19 -42.50 5.27
N HIS A 119 -1.43 -43.78 4.96
CA HIS A 119 -2.15 -44.64 5.89
C HIS A 119 -1.35 -44.65 7.19
N VAL A 120 -1.57 -43.62 8.02
CA VAL A 120 -1.31 -43.71 9.44
C VAL A 120 -2.48 -44.54 9.96
N ASN A 121 -2.19 -45.68 10.58
CA ASN A 121 -3.15 -46.35 11.48
C ASN A 121 -3.50 -45.32 12.56
N THR A 122 -4.55 -44.55 12.27
CA THR A 122 -5.05 -43.53 13.16
C THR A 122 -5.91 -44.31 14.14
N LEU A 123 -5.36 -44.56 15.34
CA LEU A 123 -6.20 -44.73 16.51
C LEU A 123 -7.32 -43.70 16.39
N SER A 124 -8.57 -44.15 16.35
CA SER A 124 -9.74 -43.29 16.29
C SER A 124 -9.73 -42.39 17.53
N VAL A 125 -9.04 -41.27 17.43
CA VAL A 125 -9.27 -40.12 18.30
C VAL A 125 -10.65 -39.66 17.90
N ASN A 126 -11.63 -39.98 18.74
CA ASN A 126 -12.93 -39.35 18.69
C ASN A 126 -12.69 -37.84 18.78
N LEU A 127 -12.62 -37.18 17.63
CA LEU A 127 -12.67 -35.72 17.56
C LEU A 127 -14.00 -35.33 18.21
N PRO A 128 -14.00 -34.46 19.23
CA PRO A 128 -15.26 -33.99 19.80
C PRO A 128 -16.07 -33.32 18.68
N ASP A 129 -17.39 -33.52 18.72
CA ASP A 129 -18.31 -32.91 17.78
C ASP A 129 -18.28 -31.38 17.96
N ASN A 130 -17.42 -30.72 17.19
CA ASN A 130 -17.16 -29.28 17.29
C ASN A 130 -18.27 -28.43 16.66
N ASN A 131 -19.44 -29.01 16.39
CA ASN A 131 -20.59 -28.27 15.84
C ASN A 131 -21.01 -27.11 16.76
N SER A 132 -20.82 -27.20 18.08
CA SER A 132 -21.14 -26.12 19.03
C SER A 132 -19.98 -25.18 19.36
N PHE A 133 -18.74 -25.53 19.02
CA PHE A 133 -17.56 -24.76 19.44
C PHE A 133 -17.61 -23.30 18.97
N PHE A 134 -18.03 -23.08 17.72
CA PHE A 134 -18.11 -21.74 17.17
C PHE A 134 -19.17 -20.89 17.90
N GLU A 135 -20.33 -21.47 18.21
CA GLU A 135 -21.40 -20.79 18.95
C GLU A 135 -20.98 -20.50 20.41
N GLU A 136 -20.29 -21.42 21.06
CA GLU A 136 -19.74 -21.22 22.41
C GLU A 136 -18.63 -20.16 22.43
N LEU A 137 -17.78 -20.13 21.39
CA LEU A 137 -16.77 -19.09 21.18
C LEU A 137 -17.43 -17.72 20.97
N LEU A 138 -18.48 -17.64 20.14
CA LEU A 138 -19.25 -16.42 19.94
C LEU A 138 -19.93 -15.94 21.22
N GLY A 139 -20.56 -16.86 21.98
CA GLY A 139 -21.16 -16.55 23.28
C GLY A 139 -20.15 -16.03 24.29
N SER A 140 -18.97 -16.65 24.36
CA SER A 140 -17.86 -16.22 25.22
C SER A 140 -17.29 -14.88 24.79
N ALA A 141 -17.08 -14.67 23.48
CA ALA A 141 -16.60 -13.41 22.93
C ALA A 141 -17.58 -12.25 23.15
N LYS A 142 -18.89 -12.52 23.03
CA LYS A 142 -19.96 -11.55 23.32
C LYS A 142 -19.98 -11.16 24.79
N LYS A 143 -19.84 -12.13 25.70
CA LYS A 143 -19.76 -11.88 27.16
C LYS A 143 -18.51 -11.09 27.53
N ALA A 144 -17.38 -11.40 26.91
CA ALA A 144 -16.10 -10.73 27.13
C ALA A 144 -15.95 -9.41 26.36
N LYS A 145 -16.92 -9.04 25.51
CA LYS A 145 -16.90 -7.84 24.65
C LYS A 145 -15.61 -7.71 23.84
N ILE A 146 -15.14 -8.82 23.28
CA ILE A 146 -13.91 -8.84 22.49
C ILE A 146 -14.18 -8.19 21.12
N ASP A 147 -13.42 -7.16 20.77
CA ASP A 147 -13.45 -6.54 19.44
C ASP A 147 -12.47 -7.24 18.49
N SER A 148 -12.96 -8.22 17.75
CA SER A 148 -12.25 -9.02 16.75
C SER A 148 -12.97 -8.97 15.40
N GLN A 149 -12.34 -9.52 14.34
CA GLN A 149 -13.04 -9.66 13.06
C GLN A 149 -14.25 -10.61 13.17
N ILE A 150 -14.13 -11.69 13.93
CA ILE A 150 -15.22 -12.66 14.12
C ILE A 150 -16.40 -12.00 14.83
N SER A 151 -16.17 -11.22 15.89
CA SER A 151 -17.23 -10.51 16.59
C SER A 151 -17.94 -9.50 15.70
N LYS A 152 -17.21 -8.72 14.87
CA LYS A 152 -17.79 -7.71 13.97
C LYS A 152 -18.82 -8.27 12.98
N TYR A 153 -18.66 -9.51 12.52
CA TYR A 153 -19.59 -10.16 11.59
C TYR A 153 -20.72 -10.94 12.27
N ASN A 154 -20.56 -11.31 13.55
CA ASN A 154 -21.47 -12.24 14.22
C ASN A 154 -22.30 -11.63 15.36
N PHE A 155 -21.87 -10.50 15.95
CA PHE A 155 -22.68 -9.78 16.94
C PHE A 155 -22.32 -8.29 17.03
N GLU A 156 -23.32 -7.46 17.34
CA GLU A 156 -23.12 -6.03 17.55
C GLU A 156 -22.27 -5.80 18.81
N THR A 157 -21.00 -5.47 18.59
CA THR A 157 -20.12 -4.87 19.59
C THR A 157 -20.54 -3.41 19.79
N GLN A 158 -20.23 -2.79 20.93
CA GLN A 158 -20.65 -1.40 21.22
C GLN A 158 -20.39 -0.51 19.98
N LEU A 159 -21.49 -0.01 19.40
CA LEU A 159 -21.45 0.86 18.23
C LEU A 159 -20.51 2.01 18.54
N ASN A 160 -19.42 2.11 17.79
CA ASN A 160 -18.61 3.30 17.86
C ASN A 160 -19.48 4.43 17.31
N GLU A 161 -19.52 5.56 17.98
CA GLU A 161 -20.35 6.71 17.60
C GLU A 161 -20.12 7.13 16.13
N PHE A 162 -18.91 6.89 15.63
CA PHE A 162 -18.48 7.18 14.27
C PHE A 162 -18.81 6.10 13.23
N ASP A 163 -19.39 4.97 13.63
CA ASP A 163 -19.81 3.92 12.68
C ASP A 163 -20.86 4.42 11.71
N ARG A 164 -21.67 5.37 12.17
CA ARG A 164 -22.66 6.14 11.37
C ARG A 164 -22.02 7.05 10.32
N LEU A 165 -20.70 7.22 10.36
CA LEU A 165 -19.94 7.96 9.37
C LEU A 165 -19.14 7.05 8.42
N SER A 166 -18.79 5.81 8.80
CA SER A 166 -18.06 4.93 7.89
C SER A 166 -18.98 4.47 6.75
N ILE A 167 -18.55 4.62 5.50
CA ILE A 167 -19.36 4.27 4.33
C ILE A 167 -19.72 2.78 4.34
N HIS A 168 -18.78 1.92 4.70
CA HIS A 168 -19.00 0.48 4.73
C HIS A 168 -20.08 0.07 5.75
N LYS A 169 -19.93 0.54 6.99
CA LYS A 169 -20.88 0.21 8.07
C LYS A 169 -22.25 0.86 7.84
N LEU A 170 -22.29 2.07 7.31
CA LEU A 170 -23.53 2.75 6.94
C LEU A 170 -24.29 2.00 5.85
N LEU A 171 -23.58 1.49 4.82
CA LEU A 171 -24.19 0.65 3.78
C LEU A 171 -24.71 -0.68 4.34
N HIS A 172 -23.97 -1.30 5.26
CA HIS A 172 -24.41 -2.53 5.94
C HIS A 172 -25.67 -2.29 6.77
N GLN A 173 -25.72 -1.20 7.56
CA GLN A 173 -26.90 -0.80 8.33
C GLN A 173 -28.09 -0.49 7.41
N PHE A 174 -27.87 0.22 6.31
CA PHE A 174 -28.91 0.53 5.32
C PHE A 174 -29.51 -0.74 4.70
N LYS A 175 -28.65 -1.69 4.31
CA LYS A 175 -29.07 -2.98 3.73
C LYS A 175 -29.91 -3.80 4.71
N ASN A 176 -29.56 -3.78 5.99
CA ASN A 176 -30.25 -4.57 7.01
C ASN A 176 -31.57 -3.92 7.48
N ASN A 177 -31.70 -2.58 7.43
CA ASN A 177 -32.79 -1.86 8.08
C ASN A 177 -33.80 -1.16 7.14
N VAL A 178 -33.42 -0.77 5.91
CA VAL A 178 -34.24 0.19 5.12
C VAL A 178 -34.52 -0.27 3.68
N GLY A 179 -33.56 -0.89 2.96
CA GLY A 179 -33.81 -1.43 1.61
C GLY A 179 -32.67 -1.23 0.60
N LEU A 180 -32.98 -1.23 -0.70
CA LEU A 180 -32.00 -1.25 -1.81
C LEU A 180 -32.02 0.00 -2.72
N THR A 181 -32.90 0.98 -2.45
CA THR A 181 -33.09 2.12 -3.34
C THR A 181 -32.18 3.30 -2.99
N TYR A 182 -31.54 3.89 -4.01
CA TYR A 182 -30.63 5.04 -3.86
C TYR A 182 -31.24 6.25 -3.13
N ARG A 183 -32.50 6.63 -3.42
CA ARG A 183 -33.12 7.79 -2.75
C ARG A 183 -33.24 7.58 -1.24
N ASN A 184 -33.57 6.36 -0.84
CA ASN A 184 -33.69 6.00 0.57
C ASN A 184 -32.30 5.95 1.23
N SER A 185 -31.24 5.56 0.50
CA SER A 185 -29.88 5.54 1.05
C SER A 185 -29.36 6.94 1.34
N MET A 186 -29.67 7.93 0.50
CA MET A 186 -29.26 9.32 0.71
C MET A 186 -29.97 9.94 1.93
N GLN A 187 -31.29 9.70 2.05
CA GLN A 187 -32.07 10.18 3.19
C GLN A 187 -31.62 9.51 4.50
N PHE A 188 -31.37 8.20 4.47
CA PHE A 188 -30.82 7.45 5.60
C PHE A 188 -29.45 8.00 6.01
N SER A 189 -28.53 8.17 5.07
CA SER A 189 -27.18 8.70 5.34
C SER A 189 -27.24 10.11 5.96
N THR A 190 -28.12 10.97 5.45
CA THR A 190 -28.29 12.34 5.98
C THR A 190 -28.84 12.34 7.40
N HIS A 191 -29.72 11.40 7.74
CA HIS A 191 -30.26 11.25 9.09
C HIS A 191 -29.22 10.71 10.07
N GLU A 192 -28.42 9.73 9.64
CA GLU A 192 -27.38 9.10 10.46
C GLU A 192 -26.18 10.03 10.68
N MET A 193 -25.78 10.80 9.67
CA MET A 193 -24.62 11.69 9.69
C MET A 193 -24.96 13.09 10.25
N SER A 194 -25.34 13.14 11.53
CA SER A 194 -25.64 14.43 12.18
C SER A 194 -24.42 15.36 12.26
N HIS A 195 -24.66 16.67 12.26
CA HIS A 195 -23.60 17.69 12.29
C HIS A 195 -22.71 17.58 13.54
N GLU A 196 -23.26 17.16 14.68
CA GLU A 196 -22.51 17.00 15.92
C GLU A 196 -21.49 15.86 15.81
N VAL A 197 -21.91 14.71 15.27
CA VAL A 197 -21.03 13.55 15.08
C VAL A 197 -19.90 13.87 14.08
N ILE A 198 -20.19 14.64 13.03
CA ILE A 198 -19.18 15.11 12.06
C ILE A 198 -18.14 15.99 12.75
N LYS A 199 -18.58 16.93 13.60
CA LYS A 199 -17.68 17.83 14.33
C LYS A 199 -16.78 17.08 15.31
N GLN A 200 -17.33 16.09 16.01
CA GLN A 200 -16.55 15.24 16.90
C GLN A 200 -15.55 14.37 16.13
N ALA A 201 -15.93 13.85 14.96
CA ALA A 201 -15.04 13.08 14.10
C ALA A 201 -13.87 13.91 13.59
N GLU A 202 -14.10 15.17 13.19
CA GLU A 202 -13.03 16.12 12.85
C GLU A 202 -12.05 16.26 14.03
N SER A 203 -12.57 16.59 15.22
CA SER A 203 -11.74 16.81 16.40
C SER A 203 -10.89 15.59 16.76
N ARG A 204 -11.42 14.36 16.62
CA ARG A 204 -10.69 13.13 16.94
C ARG A 204 -9.73 12.66 15.85
N THR A 205 -9.81 13.25 14.65
CA THR A 205 -8.96 12.86 13.52
C THR A 205 -7.97 13.95 13.09
N ARG A 206 -7.78 15.00 13.89
CA ARG A 206 -6.78 16.07 13.64
C ARG A 206 -5.34 15.57 13.46
N ASN A 207 -5.00 14.44 14.09
CA ASN A 207 -3.68 13.81 13.94
C ASN A 207 -3.56 12.94 12.67
N GLN A 208 -4.60 12.92 11.83
CA GLN A 208 -4.63 12.34 10.49
C GLN A 208 -4.13 10.87 10.48
N SER A 209 -3.02 10.60 9.78
CA SER A 209 -2.52 9.25 9.48
C SER A 209 -2.12 8.42 10.70
N THR A 210 -1.97 9.05 11.87
CA THR A 210 -1.70 8.34 13.13
C THR A 210 -2.98 7.85 13.82
N SER A 211 -4.17 8.25 13.34
CA SER A 211 -5.46 7.84 13.89
C SER A 211 -6.06 6.70 13.08
N SER A 212 -6.41 5.59 13.73
CA SER A 212 -7.13 4.48 13.09
C SER A 212 -8.50 4.91 12.56
N LEU A 213 -9.18 5.80 13.30
CA LEU A 213 -10.47 6.38 12.89
C LEU A 213 -10.35 7.19 11.57
N TRP A 214 -9.23 7.88 11.35
CA TRP A 214 -9.02 8.63 10.09
C TRP A 214 -8.97 7.72 8.86
N HIS A 215 -8.37 6.54 9.00
CA HIS A 215 -8.33 5.55 7.91
C HIS A 215 -9.72 4.96 7.64
N GLU A 216 -10.45 4.60 8.69
CA GLU A 216 -11.83 4.08 8.57
C GLU A 216 -12.77 5.10 7.90
N LEU A 217 -12.68 6.39 8.25
CA LEU A 217 -13.54 7.41 7.65
C LEU A 217 -13.19 7.72 6.19
N ARG A 218 -11.96 7.43 5.75
CA ARG A 218 -11.54 7.60 4.35
C ARG A 218 -11.88 6.39 3.49
N TYR A 219 -12.05 5.22 4.09
CA TYR A 219 -12.44 4.00 3.38
C TYR A 219 -13.74 4.21 2.60
N GLY A 220 -13.69 3.99 1.28
CA GLY A 220 -14.84 4.14 0.40
C GLY A 220 -15.25 5.60 0.10
N ARG A 221 -14.47 6.61 0.51
CA ARG A 221 -14.73 8.03 0.21
C ARG A 221 -13.77 8.59 -0.83
N ILE A 222 -14.32 9.35 -1.78
CA ILE A 222 -13.51 10.19 -2.68
C ILE A 222 -13.01 11.38 -1.87
N THR A 223 -11.69 11.45 -1.67
CA THR A 223 -11.05 12.53 -0.91
C THR A 223 -10.60 13.66 -1.84
N ALA A 224 -10.32 14.85 -1.28
CA ALA A 224 -9.87 16.00 -2.07
C ALA A 224 -8.62 15.68 -2.92
N SER A 225 -7.69 14.87 -2.40
CA SER A 225 -6.50 14.43 -3.14
C SER A 225 -6.81 13.47 -4.30
N LYS A 226 -8.01 12.87 -4.32
CA LYS A 226 -8.45 11.89 -5.33
C LYS A 226 -9.56 12.41 -6.24
N ILE A 227 -10.12 13.60 -5.98
CA ILE A 227 -11.26 14.13 -6.74
C ILE A 227 -10.92 14.42 -8.20
N TYR A 228 -9.71 14.95 -8.47
CA TYR A 228 -9.28 15.24 -9.83
C TYR A 228 -9.12 13.96 -10.65
N GLU A 229 -8.47 12.96 -10.07
CA GLU A 229 -8.29 11.62 -10.66
C GLU A 229 -9.65 10.93 -10.87
N ALA A 230 -10.57 11.05 -9.91
CA ALA A 230 -11.91 10.50 -10.03
C ALA A 230 -12.76 11.18 -11.12
N ALA A 231 -12.64 12.49 -11.29
CA ALA A 231 -13.39 13.24 -12.30
C ALA A 231 -12.85 13.01 -13.73
N HIS A 232 -11.57 12.69 -13.87
CA HIS A 232 -10.90 12.49 -15.17
C HIS A 232 -10.46 11.04 -15.37
N CYS A 233 -11.12 10.09 -14.69
CA CYS A 233 -10.76 8.68 -14.72
C CYS A 233 -10.95 8.11 -16.14
N GLN A 234 -9.84 7.76 -16.79
CA GLN A 234 -9.82 7.04 -18.07
C GLN A 234 -9.33 5.59 -17.91
N THR A 235 -9.11 5.13 -16.67
CA THR A 235 -8.57 3.79 -16.41
C THR A 235 -9.62 2.73 -16.72
N VAL A 236 -9.24 1.78 -17.57
CA VAL A 236 -10.11 0.72 -18.09
C VAL A 236 -10.39 -0.39 -17.06
N GLU A 237 -9.60 -0.47 -15.98
CA GLU A 237 -9.55 -1.65 -15.09
C GLU A 237 -9.70 -1.34 -13.59
N GLY A 238 -10.67 -0.52 -13.16
CA GLY A 238 -11.07 -0.46 -11.73
C GLY A 238 -10.00 0.00 -10.72
N ALA A 239 -8.77 0.30 -11.14
CA ALA A 239 -7.64 0.64 -10.28
C ALA A 239 -7.92 1.87 -9.40
N LEU A 240 -8.69 2.83 -9.92
CA LEU A 240 -9.17 3.96 -9.13
C LEU A 240 -10.11 3.51 -8.00
N ILE A 241 -11.05 2.61 -8.30
CA ILE A 241 -11.98 2.04 -7.30
C ILE A 241 -11.19 1.28 -6.25
N ASP A 242 -10.18 0.51 -6.67
CA ASP A 242 -9.29 -0.17 -5.74
C ASP A 242 -8.55 0.82 -4.85
N SER A 243 -8.09 1.97 -5.36
CA SER A 243 -7.45 2.99 -4.52
C SER A 243 -8.40 3.66 -3.49
N VAL A 244 -9.72 3.64 -3.76
CA VAL A 244 -10.75 4.23 -2.88
C VAL A 244 -11.28 3.21 -1.87
N ILE A 245 -11.38 1.94 -2.26
CA ILE A 245 -11.89 0.85 -1.43
C ILE A 245 -10.75 0.15 -0.67
N TYR A 246 -9.59 -0.09 -1.29
CA TYR A 246 -8.40 -0.60 -0.58
C TYR A 246 -7.65 0.55 0.12
N VAL A 247 -8.31 1.22 1.06
CA VAL A 247 -7.56 1.84 2.16
C VAL A 247 -7.04 0.68 3.01
N VAL A 248 -5.75 0.36 2.82
CA VAL A 248 -4.98 -0.62 3.57
C VAL A 248 -5.38 -0.57 5.05
N MET A 249 -6.14 -1.57 5.51
CA MET A 249 -6.41 -1.76 6.93
C MET A 249 -5.07 -2.01 7.64
N ARG A 250 -4.46 -0.95 8.18
CA ARG A 250 -3.42 -1.09 9.21
C ARG A 250 -4.05 -1.81 10.40
N ARG A 251 -3.63 -3.05 10.66
CA ARG A 251 -3.73 -3.63 11.99
C ARG A 251 -2.73 -2.91 12.89
N GLU A 252 -3.20 -2.54 14.07
CA GLU A 252 -2.39 -2.15 15.23
C GLU A 252 -1.43 -3.28 15.63
#